data_AF-A0A7W1NP66-F1
#
_entry.id   AF-A0A7W1NP66-F1
#
_cell.length_a   1.000
_cell.length_b   1.000
_cell.length_c   1.000
_cell.angle_alpha   90.00
_cell.angle_beta   90.00
_cell.angle_gamma   90.00
#
_symmetry.space_group_name_H-M   'P 1'
#
loop_
_entity.id
_entity.type
_entity.pdbx_description
1 polymer ?
#
loop_
_entity_poly.entity_id
_entity_poly.type
_entity_poly.pdbx_seq_one_letter_code
_entity_poly.pdbx_strand_id
1 'polypeptide(L)'
;LAVLLFVLTPLFARWASSGYADLPMAFYYTLAALFAWRMWKSNSPVDALMSGITIGLGAWTKNAILPAVGFWFVFLLLGVVWKRISFKALLIACAASAVVAAPWYIRNLVEAHLLMPATVWTRDAGWTVSNLLVFITHPENFGFTGWLIIIGIGLALVQVVRHPRGSDREILLLIFTLPYFAFWWLLASYDRRFLLYFLPILAVLAAVYSLKLWERVPRQYQTSLGWMLTVMTLGMTVYIASISIDYKIAMLHDPFMNDAAKHKIVVVQRSDP
;
A
#
# COMPACT_ATOMS: atom_id res chain seq x y z
N LEU A 1 -3.81 -1.62 15.84
CA LEU A 1 -3.40 -2.86 15.14
C LEU A 1 -2.94 -2.61 13.70
N ALA A 2 -3.69 -1.94 12.83
CA ALA A 2 -3.26 -1.72 11.44
C ALA A 2 -1.88 -1.06 11.30
N VAL A 3 -1.63 0.01 12.05
CA VAL A 3 -0.30 0.68 12.11
C VAL A 3 0.78 -0.29 12.56
N LEU A 4 0.52 -1.10 13.58
CA LEU A 4 1.47 -2.09 14.08
C LEU A 4 1.79 -3.14 13.01
N LEU A 5 0.77 -3.70 12.35
CA LEU A 5 0.97 -4.67 11.26
C LEU A 5 1.77 -4.07 10.09
N PHE A 6 1.48 -2.82 9.74
CA PHE A 6 2.19 -2.10 8.68
C PHE A 6 3.67 -1.88 9.03
N VAL A 7 3.94 -1.29 10.20
CA VAL A 7 5.32 -1.01 10.65
C VAL A 7 6.12 -2.30 10.84
N LEU A 8 5.48 -3.38 11.30
CA LEU A 8 6.12 -4.69 11.47
C LEU A 8 6.24 -5.50 10.17
N THR A 9 5.85 -4.96 9.02
CA THR A 9 6.05 -5.64 7.74
C THR A 9 7.50 -5.45 7.28
N PRO A 10 8.30 -6.52 7.11
CA PRO A 10 9.72 -6.40 6.74
C PRO A 10 9.97 -5.61 5.47
N LEU A 11 9.10 -5.75 4.46
CA LEU A 11 9.18 -5.00 3.21
C LEU A 11 9.09 -3.50 3.47
N PHE A 12 8.15 -3.04 4.30
CA PHE A 12 8.09 -1.62 4.65
C PHE A 12 9.37 -1.16 5.35
N ALA A 13 9.84 -1.93 6.34
CA ALA A 13 11.02 -1.60 7.12
C ALA A 13 12.29 -1.43 6.26
N ARG A 14 12.57 -2.39 5.37
CA ARG A 14 13.74 -2.36 4.48
C ARG A 14 13.76 -1.15 3.54
N TRP A 15 12.58 -0.71 3.11
CA TRP A 15 12.46 0.44 2.19
C TRP A 15 12.22 1.77 2.91
N ALA A 16 12.04 1.78 4.23
CA ALA A 16 11.75 2.98 5.01
C ALA A 16 12.85 4.05 4.93
N SER A 17 14.12 3.63 4.91
CA SER A 17 15.29 4.53 4.87
C SER A 17 15.84 4.78 3.46
N SER A 18 15.25 4.14 2.45
CA SER A 18 15.82 4.06 1.10
C SER A 18 15.58 5.30 0.21
N GLY A 19 14.78 6.27 0.66
CA GLY A 19 14.47 7.49 -0.09
C GLY A 19 13.65 7.28 -1.37
N TYR A 20 13.11 6.07 -1.59
CA TYR A 20 12.33 5.78 -2.79
C TYR A 20 10.97 6.48 -2.79
N ALA A 21 10.54 6.91 -3.98
CA ALA A 21 9.24 7.53 -4.23
C ALA A 21 8.03 6.60 -3.97
N ASP A 22 8.30 5.31 -3.69
CA ASP A 22 7.28 4.30 -3.44
C ASP A 22 6.47 4.57 -2.16
N LEU A 23 7.13 5.03 -1.09
CA LEU A 23 6.47 5.30 0.19
C LEU A 23 5.63 6.59 0.18
N PRO A 24 6.11 7.73 -0.36
CA PRO A 24 5.26 8.90 -0.54
C PRO A 24 4.05 8.60 -1.43
N MET A 25 4.22 7.81 -2.49
CA MET A 25 3.10 7.38 -3.32
C MET A 25 2.09 6.54 -2.52
N ALA A 26 2.55 5.56 -1.73
CA ALA A 26 1.69 4.74 -0.89
C ALA A 26 0.90 5.57 0.14
N PHE A 27 1.53 6.59 0.71
CA PHE A 27 0.90 7.56 1.61
C PHE A 27 -0.25 8.29 0.92
N TYR A 28 0.01 8.89 -0.25
CA TYR A 28 -1.00 9.60 -1.01
C TYR A 28 -2.15 8.69 -1.48
N TYR A 29 -1.85 7.47 -1.93
CA TYR A 29 -2.87 6.50 -2.31
C TYR A 29 -3.76 6.09 -1.12
N THR A 30 -3.15 5.88 0.05
CA THR A 30 -3.87 5.53 1.27
C THR A 30 -4.79 6.68 1.73
N LEU A 31 -4.31 7.93 1.67
CA LEU A 31 -5.14 9.10 1.93
C LEU A 31 -6.27 9.25 0.92
N ALA A 32 -5.99 9.02 -0.37
CA ALA A 32 -7.01 9.05 -1.41
C ALA A 32 -8.13 8.06 -1.12
N ALA A 33 -7.78 6.82 -0.75
CA ALA A 33 -8.74 5.79 -0.34
C ALA A 33 -9.53 6.18 0.93
N LEU A 34 -8.87 6.77 1.93
CA LEU A 34 -9.52 7.25 3.16
C LEU A 34 -10.55 8.34 2.87
N PHE A 35 -10.18 9.37 2.10
CA PHE A 35 -11.09 10.45 1.75
C PHE A 35 -12.18 9.97 0.80
N ALA A 36 -11.88 9.05 -0.12
CA ALA A 36 -12.88 8.43 -0.99
C ALA A 36 -13.93 7.65 -0.17
N TRP A 37 -13.51 6.93 0.88
CA TRP A 37 -14.43 6.28 1.81
C TRP A 37 -15.27 7.27 2.62
N ARG A 38 -14.64 8.33 3.16
CA ARG A 38 -15.37 9.37 3.90
C ARG A 38 -16.42 10.03 3.01
N MET A 39 -16.05 10.38 1.78
CA MET A 39 -16.96 10.91 0.77
C MET A 39 -18.09 9.92 0.46
N TRP A 40 -17.82 8.62 0.36
CA TRP A 40 -18.88 7.61 0.18
C TRP A 40 -19.89 7.57 1.33
N LYS A 41 -19.46 7.87 2.56
CA LYS A 41 -20.32 7.90 3.75
C LYS A 41 -21.13 9.19 3.88
N SER A 42 -20.51 10.33 3.59
CA SER A 42 -21.07 11.66 3.90
C SER A 42 -21.47 12.46 2.66
N ASN A 43 -21.09 12.00 1.46
CA ASN A 43 -21.16 12.77 0.21
C ASN A 43 -20.57 14.18 0.34
N SER A 44 -19.53 14.34 1.18
CA SER A 44 -18.89 15.62 1.46
C SER A 44 -18.04 16.10 0.27
N PRO A 45 -18.22 17.36 -0.19
CA PRO A 45 -17.39 17.93 -1.26
C PRO A 45 -15.95 18.17 -0.81
N VAL A 46 -15.69 18.37 0.49
CA VAL A 46 -14.33 18.51 1.02
C VAL A 46 -13.58 17.19 0.91
N ASP A 47 -14.24 16.07 1.26
CA ASP A 47 -13.63 14.74 1.11
C ASP A 47 -13.40 14.41 -0.38
N ALA A 48 -14.29 14.85 -1.27
CA ALA A 48 -14.09 14.74 -2.72
C ALA A 48 -12.83 15.48 -3.20
N LEU A 49 -12.70 16.75 -2.81
CA LEU A 49 -11.55 17.59 -3.11
C LEU A 49 -10.26 16.96 -2.59
N MET A 50 -10.24 16.53 -1.33
CA MET A 50 -9.06 15.93 -0.69
C MET A 50 -8.68 14.58 -1.30
N SER A 51 -9.67 13.77 -1.68
CA SER A 51 -9.42 12.51 -2.40
C SER A 51 -8.78 12.76 -3.76
N GLY A 52 -9.30 13.76 -4.51
CA GLY A 52 -8.74 14.18 -5.79
C GLY A 52 -7.32 14.74 -5.69
N ILE A 53 -7.08 15.64 -4.74
CA ILE A 53 -5.73 16.22 -4.51
C ILE A 53 -4.73 15.12 -4.18
N THR A 54 -5.06 14.22 -3.25
CA THR A 54 -4.11 13.20 -2.80
C THR A 54 -3.82 12.17 -3.89
N ILE A 55 -4.82 11.68 -4.64
CA ILE A 55 -4.55 10.78 -5.76
C ILE A 55 -3.74 11.48 -6.87
N GLY A 56 -3.99 12.79 -7.09
CA GLY A 56 -3.21 13.62 -8.00
C GLY A 56 -1.75 13.78 -7.57
N LEU A 57 -1.48 14.02 -6.27
CA LEU A 57 -0.13 14.07 -5.71
C LEU A 57 0.59 12.72 -5.84
N GLY A 58 -0.14 11.62 -5.65
CA GLY A 58 0.37 10.29 -5.93
C GLY A 58 0.80 10.15 -7.40
N ALA A 59 -0.06 10.57 -8.33
CA ALA A 59 0.22 10.54 -9.78
C ALA A 59 1.37 11.43 -10.21
N TRP A 60 1.59 12.55 -9.51
CA TRP A 60 2.77 13.39 -9.69
C TRP A 60 4.04 12.70 -9.18
N THR A 61 3.95 12.01 -8.04
CA THR A 61 5.11 11.41 -7.36
C THR A 61 5.76 10.29 -8.18
N LYS A 62 4.95 9.35 -8.69
CA LYS A 62 5.44 8.21 -9.47
C LYS A 62 4.33 7.68 -10.38
N ASN A 63 4.62 7.56 -11.67
CA ASN A 63 3.66 7.11 -12.68
C ASN A 63 3.13 5.68 -12.47
N ALA A 64 3.80 4.86 -11.67
CA ALA A 64 3.34 3.51 -11.32
C ALA A 64 1.97 3.50 -10.61
N ILE A 65 1.51 4.63 -10.06
CA ILE A 65 0.16 4.74 -9.45
C ILE A 65 -0.99 4.87 -10.46
N LEU A 66 -0.73 5.09 -11.74
CA LEU A 66 -1.79 5.33 -12.73
C LEU A 66 -2.87 4.22 -12.78
N PRO A 67 -2.56 2.93 -12.63
CA PRO A 67 -3.58 1.90 -12.45
C PRO A 67 -4.47 2.16 -11.23
N ALA A 68 -3.90 2.58 -10.12
CA ALA A 68 -4.63 2.99 -8.91
C ALA A 68 -5.52 4.21 -9.15
N VAL A 69 -5.11 5.18 -9.97
CA VAL A 69 -5.97 6.30 -10.41
C VAL A 69 -7.19 5.76 -11.16
N GLY A 70 -7.00 4.80 -12.06
CA GLY A 70 -8.08 4.14 -12.78
C GLY A 70 -9.06 3.43 -11.85
N PHE A 71 -8.56 2.63 -10.90
CA PHE A 71 -9.40 1.93 -9.93
C PHE A 71 -10.12 2.88 -8.98
N TRP A 72 -9.46 3.96 -8.55
CA TRP A 72 -10.09 5.04 -7.80
C TRP A 72 -11.22 5.68 -8.61
N PHE A 73 -11.03 5.96 -9.89
CA PHE A 73 -12.09 6.51 -10.74
C PHE A 73 -13.29 5.56 -10.88
N VAL A 74 -13.04 4.28 -11.14
CA VAL A 74 -14.09 3.24 -11.16
C VAL A 74 -14.85 3.21 -9.83
N PHE A 75 -14.13 3.33 -8.72
CA PHE A 75 -14.74 3.41 -7.41
C PHE A 75 -15.70 4.60 -7.28
N LEU A 76 -15.30 5.78 -7.73
CA LEU A 76 -16.17 6.97 -7.72
C LEU A 76 -17.41 6.78 -8.59
N LEU A 77 -17.25 6.20 -9.78
CA LEU A 77 -18.37 5.89 -10.68
C LEU A 77 -19.37 4.94 -10.03
N LEU A 78 -18.89 3.87 -9.39
CA LEU A 78 -19.76 2.96 -8.64
C LEU A 78 -20.52 3.70 -7.54
N GLY A 79 -19.90 4.67 -6.88
CA GLY A 79 -20.57 5.47 -5.87
C GLY A 79 -21.66 6.38 -6.42
N VAL A 80 -21.48 6.91 -7.63
CA VAL A 80 -22.54 7.64 -8.32
C VAL A 80 -23.68 6.70 -8.72
N VAL A 81 -23.37 5.55 -9.33
CA VAL A 81 -24.36 4.56 -9.75
C VAL A 81 -25.18 4.05 -8.56
N TRP A 82 -24.54 3.81 -7.42
CA TRP A 82 -25.19 3.35 -6.19
C TRP A 82 -25.77 4.49 -5.35
N LYS A 83 -25.79 5.73 -5.87
CA LYS A 83 -26.35 6.92 -5.22
C LYS A 83 -25.72 7.21 -3.85
N ARG A 84 -24.47 6.81 -3.65
CA ARG A 84 -23.64 7.09 -2.46
C ARG A 84 -22.86 8.39 -2.59
N ILE A 85 -22.48 8.72 -3.83
CA ILE A 85 -21.71 9.91 -4.18
C ILE A 85 -22.53 10.71 -5.21
N SER A 86 -22.58 12.03 -5.07
CA SER A 86 -23.21 12.91 -6.06
C SER A 86 -22.31 13.10 -7.29
N PHE A 87 -22.91 13.35 -8.44
CA PHE A 87 -22.15 13.67 -9.65
C PHE A 87 -21.26 14.91 -9.48
N LYS A 88 -21.71 15.89 -8.69
CA LYS A 88 -20.90 17.06 -8.30
C LYS A 88 -19.62 16.66 -7.57
N ALA A 89 -19.71 15.75 -6.59
CA ALA A 89 -18.55 15.27 -5.85
C ALA A 89 -17.56 14.51 -6.77
N LEU A 90 -18.06 13.67 -7.69
CA LEU A 90 -17.23 13.03 -8.73
C LEU A 90 -16.46 14.08 -9.54
N LEU A 91 -17.14 15.11 -10.05
CA LEU A 91 -16.50 16.18 -10.82
C LEU A 91 -15.45 16.94 -10.01
N ILE A 92 -15.74 17.28 -8.75
CA ILE A 92 -14.76 17.94 -7.86
C ILE A 92 -13.52 17.08 -7.70
N ALA A 93 -13.69 15.78 -7.41
CA ALA A 93 -12.58 14.85 -7.21
C ALA A 93 -11.72 14.72 -8.48
N CYS A 94 -12.36 14.50 -9.64
CA CYS A 94 -11.66 14.39 -10.93
C CYS A 94 -10.94 15.69 -11.32
N ALA A 95 -11.60 16.85 -11.17
CA ALA A 95 -11.00 18.14 -11.46
C ALA A 95 -9.80 18.42 -10.55
N ALA A 96 -9.92 18.15 -9.25
CA ALA A 96 -8.82 18.32 -8.31
C ALA A 96 -7.63 17.40 -8.63
N SER A 97 -7.89 16.15 -8.97
CA SER A 97 -6.84 15.22 -9.41
C SER A 97 -6.15 15.71 -10.68
N ALA A 98 -6.92 16.18 -11.67
CA ALA A 98 -6.37 16.70 -12.92
C ALA A 98 -5.55 17.98 -12.70
N VAL A 99 -6.04 18.95 -11.93
CA VAL A 99 -5.31 20.19 -11.63
C VAL A 99 -3.97 19.91 -10.97
N VAL A 100 -3.93 18.92 -10.07
CA VAL A 100 -2.67 18.50 -9.44
C VAL A 100 -1.81 17.73 -10.44
N ALA A 101 -2.26 16.62 -11.01
CA ALA A 101 -1.38 15.74 -11.79
C ALA A 101 -1.05 16.27 -13.20
N ALA A 102 -2.01 16.86 -13.90
CA ALA A 102 -1.90 17.17 -15.32
C ALA A 102 -0.73 18.08 -15.70
N PRO A 103 -0.31 19.11 -14.93
CA PRO A 103 0.83 19.94 -15.28
C PRO A 103 2.11 19.14 -15.62
N TRP A 104 2.41 18.08 -14.86
CA TRP A 104 3.56 17.24 -15.12
C TRP A 104 3.39 16.39 -16.39
N TYR A 105 2.22 15.79 -16.59
CA TYR A 105 1.94 14.98 -17.79
C TYR A 105 1.85 15.81 -19.07
N ILE A 106 1.31 17.04 -19.00
CA ILE A 106 1.29 18.00 -20.10
C ILE A 106 2.71 18.42 -20.44
N ARG A 107 3.53 18.75 -19.43
CA ARG A 107 4.95 19.05 -19.63
C ARG A 107 5.66 17.92 -20.37
N ASN A 108 5.48 16.66 -19.93
CA ASN A 108 6.10 15.52 -20.61
C ASN A 108 5.62 15.36 -22.05
N LEU A 109 4.33 15.61 -22.32
CA LEU A 109 3.78 15.54 -23.66
C LEU A 109 4.37 16.61 -24.59
N VAL A 110 4.57 17.83 -24.07
CA VAL A 110 5.14 18.95 -24.83
C VAL A 110 6.64 18.77 -25.05
N GLU A 111 7.40 18.41 -24.00
CA GLU A 111 8.86 18.33 -24.04
C GLU A 111 9.37 17.00 -24.61
N ALA A 112 8.73 15.88 -24.28
CA ALA A 112 9.21 14.53 -24.59
C ALA A 112 8.30 13.77 -25.57
N HIS A 113 7.20 14.37 -26.03
CA HIS A 113 6.20 13.76 -26.92
C HIS A 113 5.63 12.43 -26.39
N LEU A 114 5.67 12.24 -25.07
CA LEU A 114 5.26 11.04 -24.37
C LEU A 114 4.53 11.46 -23.09
N LEU A 115 3.35 10.88 -22.83
CA LEU A 115 2.63 11.14 -21.57
C LEU A 115 3.42 10.61 -20.36
N MET A 116 3.97 9.41 -20.50
CA MET A 116 4.82 8.79 -19.50
C MET A 116 5.86 7.88 -20.16
N PRO A 117 7.06 7.77 -19.58
CA PRO A 117 8.04 6.79 -20.02
C PRO A 117 7.57 5.36 -19.71
N ALA A 118 8.08 4.39 -20.45
CA ALA A 118 7.86 2.98 -20.17
C ALA A 118 8.59 2.57 -18.87
N THR A 119 7.88 2.56 -17.74
CA THR A 119 8.46 2.28 -16.41
C THR A 119 8.16 0.89 -15.86
N VAL A 120 7.27 0.15 -16.51
CA VAL A 120 6.92 -1.22 -16.11
C VAL A 120 7.43 -2.20 -17.15
N TRP A 121 8.29 -3.12 -16.72
CA TRP A 121 8.90 -4.11 -17.60
C TRP A 121 8.00 -5.34 -17.68
N THR A 122 6.93 -5.22 -18.47
CA THR A 122 5.88 -6.25 -18.55
C THR A 122 6.40 -7.60 -19.04
N ARG A 123 7.54 -7.62 -19.75
CA ARG A 123 8.21 -8.85 -20.22
C ARG A 123 8.82 -9.67 -19.09
N ASP A 124 9.14 -9.03 -17.96
CA ASP A 124 9.77 -9.70 -16.82
C ASP A 124 8.72 -10.19 -15.80
N ALA A 125 7.43 -9.97 -16.07
CA ALA A 125 6.36 -10.42 -15.19
C ALA A 125 6.40 -11.95 -14.99
N GLY A 126 6.52 -12.38 -13.74
CA GLY A 126 6.55 -13.79 -13.35
C GLY A 126 5.17 -14.29 -12.96
N TRP A 127 4.42 -14.90 -13.88
CA TRP A 127 3.10 -15.49 -13.62
C TRP A 127 3.20 -16.85 -12.92
N THR A 128 3.75 -16.86 -11.71
CA THR A 128 3.89 -18.08 -10.90
C THR A 128 2.88 -18.10 -9.76
N VAL A 129 2.56 -19.31 -9.27
CA VAL A 129 1.79 -19.50 -8.03
C VAL A 129 2.52 -18.88 -6.84
N SER A 130 3.86 -18.90 -6.85
CA SER A 130 4.65 -18.22 -5.82
C SER A 130 4.35 -16.73 -5.76
N ASN A 131 4.30 -16.05 -6.91
CA ASN A 131 3.96 -14.64 -6.98
C ASN A 131 2.46 -14.37 -6.73
N LEU A 132 1.58 -15.31 -7.07
CA LEU A 132 0.15 -15.17 -6.75
C LEU A 132 -0.09 -15.22 -5.23
N LEU A 133 0.69 -16.04 -4.51
CA LEU A 133 0.65 -16.19 -3.06
C LEU A 133 1.80 -15.48 -2.35
N VAL A 134 2.31 -14.39 -2.94
CA VAL A 134 3.53 -13.68 -2.52
C VAL A 134 3.57 -13.33 -1.03
N PHE A 135 2.43 -13.00 -0.43
CA PHE A 135 2.33 -12.67 0.99
C PHE A 135 2.66 -13.82 1.92
N ILE A 136 2.58 -15.07 1.45
CA ILE A 136 2.87 -16.29 2.21
C ILE A 136 4.18 -16.92 1.76
N THR A 137 4.45 -16.92 0.45
CA THR A 137 5.64 -17.57 -0.14
C THR A 137 6.93 -16.77 0.06
N HIS A 138 6.82 -15.48 0.38
CA HIS A 138 7.95 -14.60 0.67
C HIS A 138 7.90 -14.03 2.10
N PRO A 139 8.02 -14.88 3.15
CA PRO A 139 7.97 -14.45 4.54
C PRO A 139 9.12 -13.50 4.91
N GLU A 140 10.24 -13.50 4.18
CA GLU A 140 11.33 -12.54 4.34
C GLU A 140 10.93 -11.09 4.03
N ASN A 141 9.86 -10.91 3.24
CA ASN A 141 9.29 -9.62 2.88
C ASN A 141 8.04 -9.29 3.70
N PHE A 142 7.19 -10.26 4.01
CA PHE A 142 5.89 -9.97 4.63
C PHE A 142 5.75 -10.44 6.07
N GLY A 143 6.66 -11.29 6.55
CA GLY A 143 6.65 -11.85 7.89
C GLY A 143 5.31 -12.46 8.26
N PHE A 144 4.92 -12.30 9.52
CA PHE A 144 3.60 -12.72 10.01
C PHE A 144 2.45 -11.87 9.43
N THR A 145 2.71 -10.60 9.09
CA THR A 145 1.69 -9.72 8.50
C THR A 145 1.16 -10.27 7.18
N GLY A 146 2.00 -10.91 6.36
CA GLY A 146 1.58 -11.51 5.09
C GLY A 146 0.51 -12.59 5.24
N TRP A 147 0.64 -13.46 6.24
CA TRP A 147 -0.37 -14.46 6.57
C TRP A 147 -1.70 -13.81 6.99
N LEU A 148 -1.64 -12.79 7.85
CA LEU A 148 -2.82 -12.05 8.28
C LEU A 148 -3.51 -11.31 7.12
N ILE A 149 -2.74 -10.83 6.13
CA ILE A 149 -3.28 -10.23 4.91
C ILE A 149 -4.10 -11.25 4.12
N ILE A 150 -3.56 -12.44 3.84
CA ILE A 150 -4.29 -13.47 3.09
C ILE A 150 -5.56 -13.91 3.83
N ILE A 151 -5.47 -14.14 5.14
CA ILE A 151 -6.64 -14.46 5.98
C ILE A 151 -7.67 -13.32 5.92
N GLY A 152 -7.22 -12.08 6.05
CA GLY A 152 -8.07 -10.88 5.97
C GLY A 152 -8.78 -10.76 4.64
N ILE A 153 -8.09 -10.96 3.52
CA ILE A 153 -8.68 -10.98 2.16
C ILE A 153 -9.72 -12.09 2.05
N GLY A 154 -9.39 -13.32 2.45
CA GLY A 154 -10.31 -14.46 2.39
C GLY A 154 -11.60 -14.21 3.18
N LEU A 155 -11.48 -13.73 4.42
CA LEU A 155 -12.64 -13.41 5.26
C LEU A 155 -13.44 -12.19 4.75
N ALA A 156 -12.78 -11.21 4.11
CA ALA A 156 -13.43 -10.10 3.47
C ALA A 156 -14.28 -10.54 2.27
N LEU A 157 -13.73 -11.40 1.42
CA LEU A 157 -14.46 -11.98 0.29
C LEU A 157 -15.67 -12.78 0.77
N VAL A 158 -15.49 -13.65 1.78
CA VAL A 158 -16.61 -14.41 2.38
C VAL A 158 -17.68 -13.47 2.95
N GLN A 159 -17.28 -12.37 3.61
CA GLN A 159 -18.21 -11.39 4.16
C GLN A 159 -19.02 -10.71 3.05
N VAL A 160 -18.37 -10.26 1.97
CA VAL A 160 -19.02 -9.62 0.82
C VAL A 160 -20.00 -10.57 0.13
N VAL A 161 -19.60 -11.83 -0.09
CA VAL A 161 -20.46 -12.84 -0.72
C VAL A 161 -21.67 -13.18 0.14
N ARG A 162 -21.49 -13.33 1.45
CA ARG A 162 -22.59 -13.69 2.36
C ARG A 162 -23.51 -12.51 2.70
N HIS A 163 -22.99 -11.30 2.74
CA HIS A 163 -23.72 -10.10 3.19
C HIS A 163 -23.46 -8.89 2.25
N PRO A 164 -23.85 -8.97 0.98
CA PRO A 164 -23.48 -7.96 -0.02
C PRO A 164 -23.99 -6.55 0.33
N ARG A 165 -25.18 -6.43 0.91
CA ARG A 165 -25.80 -5.13 1.27
C ARG A 165 -25.21 -4.46 2.52
N GLY A 166 -24.38 -5.16 3.29
CA GLY A 166 -23.78 -4.66 4.54
C GLY A 166 -22.26 -4.54 4.50
N SER A 167 -21.64 -4.82 3.35
CA SER A 167 -20.18 -5.00 3.23
C SER A 167 -19.51 -3.84 2.51
N ASP A 168 -20.09 -2.64 2.56
CA ASP A 168 -19.55 -1.44 1.88
C ASP A 168 -18.06 -1.25 2.21
N ARG A 169 -17.66 -1.37 3.49
CA ARG A 169 -16.27 -1.19 3.90
C ARG A 169 -15.35 -2.23 3.27
N GLU A 170 -15.75 -3.50 3.30
CA GLU A 170 -14.98 -4.61 2.74
C GLU A 170 -14.85 -4.47 1.21
N ILE A 171 -15.93 -4.13 0.51
CA ILE A 171 -15.93 -3.87 -0.93
C ILE A 171 -14.90 -2.80 -1.28
N LEU A 172 -14.83 -1.72 -0.51
CA LEU A 172 -13.86 -0.65 -0.72
C LEU A 172 -12.42 -1.12 -0.56
N LEU A 173 -12.13 -1.74 0.58
CA LEU A 173 -10.79 -2.24 0.84
C LEU A 173 -10.35 -3.20 -0.27
N LEU A 174 -11.27 -4.04 -0.78
CA LEU A 174 -11.01 -4.95 -1.89
C LEU A 174 -10.83 -4.21 -3.23
N ILE A 175 -11.64 -3.20 -3.56
CA ILE A 175 -11.50 -2.41 -4.80
C ILE A 175 -10.16 -1.65 -4.84
N PHE A 176 -9.70 -1.13 -3.71
CA PHE A 176 -8.41 -0.43 -3.65
C PHE A 176 -7.19 -1.37 -3.60
N THR A 177 -7.39 -2.68 -3.43
CA THR A 177 -6.27 -3.64 -3.26
C THR A 177 -6.23 -4.74 -4.31
N LEU A 178 -7.32 -5.48 -4.54
CA LEU A 178 -7.33 -6.63 -5.43
C LEU A 178 -7.08 -6.29 -6.90
N PRO A 179 -7.69 -5.24 -7.50
CA PRO A 179 -7.40 -4.86 -8.87
C PRO A 179 -5.94 -4.43 -9.05
N TYR A 180 -5.39 -3.72 -8.05
CA TYR A 180 -3.98 -3.33 -8.07
C TYR A 180 -3.05 -4.53 -7.92
N PHE A 181 -3.39 -5.47 -7.04
CA PHE A 181 -2.66 -6.73 -6.91
C PHE A 181 -2.70 -7.54 -8.21
N ALA A 182 -3.85 -7.61 -8.87
CA ALA A 182 -3.99 -8.27 -10.17
C ALA A 182 -3.13 -7.58 -11.24
N PHE A 183 -3.15 -6.25 -11.30
CA PHE A 183 -2.27 -5.47 -12.18
C PHE A 183 -0.79 -5.79 -11.90
N TRP A 184 -0.39 -5.79 -10.62
CA TRP A 184 0.97 -6.13 -10.22
C TRP A 184 1.34 -7.57 -10.62
N TRP A 185 0.48 -8.54 -10.35
CA TRP A 185 0.76 -9.94 -10.66
C TRP A 185 0.94 -10.16 -12.16
N LEU A 186 0.07 -9.55 -12.97
CA LEU A 186 0.07 -9.67 -14.42
C LEU A 186 1.21 -8.91 -15.10
N LEU A 187 1.63 -7.75 -14.58
CA LEU A 187 2.50 -6.84 -15.33
C LEU A 187 3.79 -6.46 -14.62
N ALA A 188 3.90 -6.67 -13.31
CA ALA A 188 4.96 -6.09 -12.50
C ALA A 188 5.48 -7.01 -11.38
N SER A 189 5.21 -8.32 -11.47
CA SER A 189 5.48 -9.30 -10.41
C SER A 189 6.96 -9.65 -10.23
N TYR A 190 7.84 -9.12 -11.08
CA TYR A 190 9.29 -9.20 -10.90
C TYR A 190 9.78 -8.39 -9.69
N ASP A 191 9.05 -7.35 -9.29
CA ASP A 191 9.45 -6.47 -8.19
C ASP A 191 8.35 -6.37 -7.12
N ARG A 192 8.64 -6.92 -5.95
CA ARG A 192 7.74 -6.92 -4.78
C ARG A 192 7.56 -5.53 -4.16
N ARG A 193 8.45 -4.57 -4.44
CA ARG A 193 8.34 -3.20 -3.91
C ARG A 193 7.06 -2.51 -4.33
N PHE A 194 6.52 -2.87 -5.49
CA PHE A 194 5.25 -2.32 -5.98
C PHE A 194 4.05 -2.72 -5.11
N LEU A 195 4.19 -3.70 -4.22
CA LEU A 195 3.18 -4.02 -3.23
C LEU A 195 3.14 -3.03 -2.06
N LEU A 196 4.21 -2.24 -1.85
CA LEU A 196 4.24 -1.17 -0.84
C LEU A 196 3.14 -0.12 -1.07
N TYR A 197 2.74 0.08 -2.33
CA TYR A 197 1.78 1.12 -2.73
C TYR A 197 0.44 1.01 -2.02
N PHE A 198 -0.02 -0.20 -1.75
CA PHE A 198 -1.31 -0.47 -1.13
C PHE A 198 -1.19 -1.34 0.13
N LEU A 199 0.04 -1.60 0.57
CA LEU A 199 0.31 -2.31 1.83
C LEU A 199 -0.38 -1.68 3.05
N PRO A 200 -0.47 -0.34 3.22
CA PRO A 200 -1.21 0.24 4.34
C PRO A 200 -2.69 -0.17 4.34
N ILE A 201 -3.32 -0.24 3.17
CA ILE A 201 -4.73 -0.62 3.02
C ILE A 201 -4.90 -2.11 3.34
N LEU A 202 -3.96 -2.96 2.89
CA LEU A 202 -3.92 -4.38 3.26
C LEU A 202 -3.73 -4.58 4.77
N ALA A 203 -2.89 -3.77 5.42
CA ALA A 203 -2.68 -3.82 6.86
C ALA A 203 -3.96 -3.42 7.64
N VAL A 204 -4.74 -2.46 7.12
CA VAL A 204 -6.08 -2.14 7.66
C VAL A 204 -7.01 -3.34 7.53
N LEU A 205 -7.07 -3.98 6.36
CA LEU A 205 -7.90 -5.16 6.13
C LEU A 205 -7.53 -6.31 7.07
N ALA A 206 -6.24 -6.63 7.16
CA ALA A 206 -5.70 -7.64 8.07
C ALA A 206 -6.10 -7.33 9.51
N ALA A 207 -5.88 -6.10 9.98
CA ALA A 207 -6.21 -5.69 11.34
C ALA A 207 -7.70 -5.83 11.68
N VAL A 208 -8.60 -5.42 10.78
CA VAL A 208 -10.05 -5.53 10.99
C VAL A 208 -10.45 -6.98 11.24
N TYR A 209 -9.92 -7.92 10.44
CA TYR A 209 -10.27 -9.33 10.57
C TYR A 209 -9.52 -10.03 11.71
N SER A 210 -8.29 -9.64 12.01
CA SER A 210 -7.59 -10.11 13.21
C SER A 210 -8.35 -9.75 14.49
N LEU A 211 -8.91 -8.54 14.58
CA LEU A 211 -9.74 -8.14 15.73
C LEU A 211 -11.03 -8.96 15.81
N LYS A 212 -11.73 -9.16 14.69
CA LYS A 212 -12.93 -10.02 14.65
C LYS A 212 -12.63 -11.47 15.05
N LEU A 213 -11.45 -12.00 14.68
CA LEU A 213 -11.02 -13.33 15.08
C LEU A 213 -10.69 -13.37 16.58
N TRP A 214 -10.01 -12.34 17.10
CA TRP A 214 -9.70 -12.20 18.52
C TRP A 214 -10.96 -12.21 19.39
N GLU A 215 -12.01 -11.49 18.97
CA GLU A 215 -13.30 -11.46 19.66
C GLU A 215 -13.99 -12.84 19.75
N ARG A 216 -13.64 -13.77 18.87
CA ARG A 216 -14.14 -15.16 18.88
C ARG A 216 -13.31 -16.10 19.73
N VAL A 217 -12.12 -15.69 20.18
CA VAL A 217 -11.28 -16.52 21.05
C VAL A 217 -11.93 -16.58 22.45
N PRO A 218 -12.15 -17.77 23.03
CA PRO A 218 -12.70 -17.89 24.38
C PRO A 218 -11.83 -17.14 25.41
N ARG A 219 -12.46 -16.45 26.37
CA ARG A 219 -11.77 -15.60 27.36
C ARG A 219 -10.65 -16.33 28.11
N GLN A 220 -10.82 -17.64 28.38
CA GLN A 220 -9.81 -18.47 29.05
C GLN A 220 -8.47 -18.55 28.30
N TYR A 221 -8.48 -18.44 26.97
CA TYR A 221 -7.27 -18.48 26.14
C TYR A 221 -6.74 -17.09 25.77
N GLN A 222 -7.55 -16.04 25.91
CA GLN A 222 -7.16 -14.68 25.53
C GLN A 222 -5.92 -14.18 26.29
N THR A 223 -5.80 -14.46 27.59
CA THR A 223 -4.64 -14.01 28.37
C THR A 223 -3.34 -14.67 27.88
N SER A 224 -3.35 -16.00 27.72
CA SER A 224 -2.17 -16.75 27.26
C SER A 224 -1.78 -16.36 25.83
N LEU A 225 -2.76 -16.31 24.93
CA LEU A 225 -2.54 -15.90 23.54
C LEU A 225 -2.07 -14.43 23.46
N GLY A 226 -2.57 -13.55 24.34
CA GLY A 226 -2.18 -12.15 24.42
C GLY A 226 -0.70 -11.99 24.79
N TRP A 227 -0.22 -12.78 25.77
CA TRP A 227 1.21 -12.81 26.11
C TRP A 227 2.06 -13.31 24.95
N MET A 228 1.66 -14.42 24.32
CA MET A 228 2.36 -14.97 23.15
C MET A 228 2.47 -13.92 22.03
N LEU A 229 1.36 -13.27 21.67
CA LEU A 229 1.33 -12.22 20.66
C LEU A 229 2.20 -11.01 21.06
N THR A 230 2.23 -10.65 22.35
CA THR A 230 3.08 -9.56 22.85
C THR A 230 4.57 -9.90 22.70
N VAL A 231 4.98 -11.10 23.11
CA VAL A 231 6.37 -11.57 22.95
C VAL A 231 6.77 -11.64 21.48
N MET A 232 5.89 -12.18 20.62
CA MET A 232 6.11 -12.19 19.18
C MET A 232 6.24 -10.78 18.60
N THR A 233 5.38 -9.85 19.03
CA THR A 233 5.40 -8.45 18.61
C THR A 233 6.71 -7.77 19.02
N LEU A 234 7.19 -8.01 20.25
CA LEU A 234 8.47 -7.49 20.73
C LEU A 234 9.64 -8.05 19.92
N GLY A 235 9.68 -9.37 19.70
CA GLY A 235 10.71 -10.01 18.87
C GLY A 235 10.74 -9.45 17.44
N MET A 236 9.56 -9.30 16.82
CA MET A 236 9.43 -8.68 15.50
C MET A 236 9.84 -7.21 15.51
N THR A 237 9.56 -6.46 16.58
CA THR A 237 9.98 -5.05 16.69
C THR A 237 11.50 -4.94 16.70
N VAL A 238 12.19 -5.80 17.45
CA VAL A 238 13.66 -5.84 17.47
C VAL A 238 14.22 -6.21 16.10
N TYR A 239 13.64 -7.22 15.44
CA TYR A 239 14.02 -7.61 14.08
C TYR A 239 13.81 -6.48 13.07
N ILE A 240 12.67 -5.80 13.11
CA ILE A 240 12.35 -4.69 12.22
C ILE A 240 13.30 -3.50 12.46
N ALA A 241 13.63 -3.23 13.72
CA ALA A 241 14.61 -2.21 14.10
C ALA A 241 16.05 -2.55 13.65
N SER A 242 16.36 -3.81 13.38
CA SER A 242 17.67 -4.21 12.85
C SER A 242 17.76 -4.09 11.34
N ILE A 243 16.67 -4.30 10.61
CA ILE A 243 16.64 -4.26 9.13
C ILE A 243 16.16 -2.92 8.53
N SER A 244 15.79 -1.95 9.36
CA SER A 244 15.21 -0.67 8.90
C SER A 244 16.24 0.40 8.54
N ILE A 245 17.46 0.27 9.04
CA ILE A 245 18.54 1.23 8.81
C ILE A 245 19.67 0.50 8.12
N ASP A 246 19.82 0.77 6.83
CA ASP A 246 21.04 0.41 6.12
C ASP A 246 22.24 1.13 6.77
N TYR A 247 23.36 0.43 6.91
CA TYR A 247 24.60 0.99 7.48
C TYR A 247 24.51 1.41 8.94
N LYS A 248 23.57 0.88 9.72
CA LYS A 248 23.37 1.23 11.15
C LYS A 248 24.66 1.23 11.97
N ILE A 249 25.51 0.21 11.79
CA ILE A 249 26.80 0.11 12.50
C ILE A 249 27.74 1.24 12.07
N ALA A 250 27.87 1.49 10.77
CA ALA A 250 28.72 2.57 10.25
C ALA A 250 28.23 3.96 10.68
N MET A 251 26.91 4.19 10.71
CA MET A 251 26.31 5.43 11.22
C MET A 251 26.47 5.59 12.74
N LEU A 252 26.48 4.50 13.51
CA LEU A 252 26.74 4.56 14.95
C LEU A 252 28.21 4.87 15.26
N HIS A 253 29.13 4.40 14.43
CA HIS A 253 30.56 4.70 14.56
C HIS A 253 30.93 6.11 14.05
N ASP A 254 30.26 6.59 13.01
CA ASP A 254 30.46 7.94 12.46
C ASP A 254 29.11 8.61 12.12
N PRO A 255 28.45 9.25 13.10
CA PRO A 255 27.12 9.84 12.92
C PRO A 255 27.10 11.05 11.97
N PHE A 256 28.25 11.66 11.69
CA PHE A 256 28.40 12.81 10.79
C PHE A 256 29.03 12.43 9.46
N MET A 257 29.01 11.13 9.11
CA MET A 257 29.53 10.63 7.85
C MET A 257 28.96 11.40 6.66
N ASN A 258 29.87 11.96 5.86
CA ASN A 258 29.50 12.69 4.65
C ASN A 258 29.00 11.73 3.55
N ASP A 259 28.30 12.29 2.57
CA ASP A 259 27.65 11.50 1.50
C ASP A 259 28.66 10.64 0.70
N ALA A 260 29.86 11.18 0.48
CA ALA A 260 30.94 10.46 -0.21
C ALA A 260 31.42 9.21 0.55
N ALA A 261 31.48 9.26 1.88
CA ALA A 261 31.84 8.12 2.71
C ALA A 261 30.72 7.06 2.74
N LYS A 262 29.44 7.48 2.74
CA LYS A 262 28.30 6.57 2.59
C LYS A 262 28.35 5.83 1.24
N HIS A 263 28.60 6.56 0.15
CA HIS A 263 28.73 5.99 -1.19
C HIS A 263 29.87 4.98 -1.30
N LYS A 264 31.01 5.19 -0.62
CA LYS A 264 32.11 4.22 -0.61
C LYS A 264 31.72 2.88 0.01
N ILE A 265 30.94 2.89 1.09
CA ILE A 265 30.47 1.65 1.74
C ILE A 265 29.58 0.85 0.78
N VAL A 266 28.69 1.54 0.05
CA VAL A 266 27.81 0.94 -0.97
C VAL A 266 28.60 0.26 -2.10
N VAL A 267 29.67 0.91 -2.57
CA VAL A 267 30.50 0.40 -3.68
C VAL A 267 31.32 -0.81 -3.24
N VAL A 268 31.97 -0.75 -2.07
CA VAL A 268 32.82 -1.85 -1.56
C VAL A 268 32.01 -3.14 -1.33
N GLN A 269 30.80 -3.04 -0.78
CA GLN A 269 29.94 -4.22 -0.58
C GLN A 269 29.36 -4.81 -1.87
N ARG A 270 29.32 -4.06 -2.99
CA ARG A 270 28.94 -4.62 -4.30
C ARG A 270 30.09 -5.34 -4.99
N SER A 271 31.33 -5.08 -4.56
CA SER A 271 32.54 -5.70 -5.11
C SER A 271 33.02 -6.92 -4.34
N ASP A 272 32.50 -7.19 -3.14
CA ASP A 272 32.73 -8.43 -2.43
C ASP A 272 31.66 -9.48 -2.84
N PRO A 273 32.04 -10.59 -3.49
CA PRO A 273 31.12 -11.62 -3.96
C PRO A 273 30.48 -12.45 -2.84
#